data_AF-A0A239BF81-F1
#
_entry.id   AF-A0A239BF81-F1
#
_cell.length_a   1.000
_cell.length_b   1.000
_cell.length_c   1.000
_cell.angle_alpha   90.00
_cell.angle_beta   90.00
_cell.angle_gamma   90.00
#
_symmetry.space_group_name_H-M   'P 1'
#
loop_
_entity.id
_entity.type
_entity.pdbx_description
1 polymer ?
#
loop_
_entity_poly.entity_id
_entity_poly.type
_entity_poly.pdbx_seq_one_letter_code
_entity_poly.pdbx_strand_id
1 'polypeptide(L)' 'MDTKYYKTWEAYIAEHPEIDEKLIPVMAPKIQSYEEMMFGFVMMLLM' A
#
# COMPACT_ATOMS: atom_id res chain seq x y z
N MET A 1 10.99 -1.50 13.19
CA MET A 1 10.13 -1.07 12.07
C MET A 1 8.63 -1.21 12.39
N ASP A 2 8.25 -1.48 13.65
CA ASP A 2 6.87 -1.31 14.11
C ASP A 2 6.56 0.17 14.32
N THR A 3 6.01 0.79 13.30
CA THR A 3 5.39 2.10 13.44
C THR A 3 3.94 1.96 13.03
N LYS A 4 3.03 2.71 13.67
CA LYS A 4 1.60 2.70 13.33
C LYS A 4 1.30 3.08 11.87
N TYR A 5 2.31 3.57 11.14
CA TYR A 5 2.22 4.01 9.76
C TYR A 5 2.85 3.04 8.76
N TYR A 6 3.49 1.98 9.24
CA TYR A 6 4.13 0.98 8.40
C TYR A 6 3.56 -0.40 8.72
N LYS A 7 2.93 -1.01 7.73
CA LYS A 7 2.39 -2.36 7.81
C LYS A 7 2.84 -3.13 6.58
N THR A 8 3.36 -4.33 6.77
CA THR A 8 3.73 -5.16 5.61
C THR A 8 2.49 -5.71 4.94
N TRP A 9 2.64 -6.05 3.66
CA TRP A 9 1.56 -6.63 2.88
C TRP A 9 1.09 -7.98 3.46
N GLU A 10 2.00 -8.80 4.02
CA GLU A 10 1.59 -10.06 4.67
C GLU A 10 0.76 -9.82 5.93
N ALA A 11 1.14 -8.83 6.75
CA ALA A 11 0.36 -8.45 7.93
C ALA A 11 -1.01 -7.86 7.57
N TYR A 12 -1.12 -7.16 6.44
CA TYR A 12 -2.38 -6.64 5.93
C TYR A 12 -3.32 -7.77 5.49
N ILE A 13 -2.83 -8.73 4.70
CA ILE A 13 -3.64 -9.87 4.24
C ILE A 13 -4.07 -10.77 5.41
N ALA A 14 -3.18 -10.99 6.39
CA ALA A 14 -3.50 -11.80 7.56
C ALA A 14 -4.66 -11.21 8.40
N GLU A 15 -4.86 -9.90 8.37
CA GLU A 15 -5.97 -9.22 9.03
C GLU A 15 -7.22 -9.09 8.14
N HIS A 16 -7.10 -9.35 6.84
CA HIS A 16 -8.17 -9.22 5.85
C HIS A 16 -8.42 -10.54 5.09
N PRO A 17 -8.93 -11.59 5.75
CA PRO A 17 -9.24 -12.88 5.13
C PRO A 17 -10.36 -12.81 4.07
N GLU A 18 -11.07 -11.68 3.96
CA GLU A 18 -12.05 -11.40 2.92
C GLU A 18 -11.45 -11.12 1.53
N ILE A 19 -10.14 -10.90 1.44
CA ILE A 19 -9.46 -10.63 0.17
C ILE A 19 -9.23 -11.97 -0.55
N ASP A 20 -9.87 -12.14 -1.71
CA ASP A 20 -9.62 -13.27 -2.59
C ASP A 20 -8.15 -13.28 -3.02
N GLU A 21 -7.48 -14.43 -2.88
CA GLU A 21 -6.07 -14.61 -3.26
C GLU A 21 -5.78 -14.21 -4.71
N LYS A 22 -6.79 -14.28 -5.60
CA LYS A 22 -6.68 -13.83 -6.99
C LYS A 22 -6.54 -12.32 -7.16
N LEU A 23 -6.99 -11.54 -6.18
CA LEU A 23 -6.94 -10.08 -6.20
C LEU A 23 -5.63 -9.53 -5.64
N ILE A 24 -4.93 -10.32 -4.81
CA ILE A 24 -3.60 -9.99 -4.24
C ILE A 24 -2.60 -9.48 -5.30
N PRO A 25 -2.36 -10.19 -6.44
CA PRO A 25 -1.39 -9.75 -7.44
C PRO A 25 -1.81 -8.47 -8.18
N VAL A 26 -3.09 -8.08 -8.14
CA VAL A 26 -3.59 -6.83 -8.75
C VAL A 26 -3.58 -5.69 -7.74
N MET A 27 -3.86 -5.97 -6.48
CA MET A 27 -3.91 -4.96 -5.41
C MET A 27 -2.50 -4.43 -5.06
N ALA A 28 -1.51 -5.31 -4.96
CA ALA A 28 -0.14 -4.92 -4.61
C ALA A 28 0.43 -3.80 -5.53
N PRO A 29 0.45 -3.95 -6.88
CA PRO A 29 0.95 -2.88 -7.75
C PRO A 29 0.06 -1.63 -7.73
N LYS A 30 -1.24 -1.78 -7.46
CA LYS A 30 -2.17 -0.65 -7.36
C LYS A 30 -1.86 0.21 -6.13
N ILE A 31 -1.63 -0.40 -4.98
CA ILE A 31 -1.29 0.30 -3.73
C ILE A 31 0.03 1.03 -3.89
N GLN A 32 1.04 0.37 -4.45
CA GLN A 32 2.33 1.01 -4.73
C GLN A 32 2.16 2.23 -5.66
N SER A 33 1.32 2.14 -6.69
CA SER A 33 1.06 3.30 -7.57
C SER A 33 0.41 4.48 -6.84
N TYR A 34 -0.42 4.23 -5.83
CA TYR A 34 -1.01 5.30 -5.02
C TYR A 34 0.03 5.93 -4.09
N GLU A 35 0.95 5.15 -3.52
CA GLU A 35 2.06 5.67 -2.73
C GLU A 35 2.97 6.57 -3.56
N GLU A 36 3.33 6.14 -4.77
CA GLU A 36 4.14 6.92 -5.71
C GLU A 36 3.44 8.22 -6.14
N MET A 37 2.13 8.17 -6.41
CA MET A 37 1.35 9.36 -6.74
C MET A 37 1.25 10.35 -5.59
N MET A 38 1.03 9.86 -4.37
CA MET A 38 0.98 10.68 -3.16
C MET A 38 2.34 11.31 -2.88
N PHE A 39 3.42 10.54 -3.02
CA PHE A 39 4.78 11.06 -2.89
C PHE A 39 5.07 12.13 -3.94
N GLY A 40 4.75 11.88 -5.21
CA GLY A 40 4.90 12.85 -6.29
C GLY A 40 4.09 14.13 -6.07
N PHE A 41 2.87 14.02 -5.55
CA PHE A 41 2.04 15.17 -5.18
C PHE A 41 2.68 16.00 -4.07
N VAL A 42 3.17 15.37 -3.00
CA VAL A 42 3.84 16.07 -1.90
C VAL A 42 5.13 16.75 -2.38
N MET A 43 5.93 16.08 -3.22
CA MET A 43 7.14 16.66 -3.80
C MET A 43 6.82 17.87 -4.69
N MET A 44 5.72 17.83 -5.44
CA MET A 44 5.26 18.97 -6.24
C MET A 44 4.84 20.17 -5.39
N LEU A 45 4.22 19.95 -4.23
CA LEU A 45 3.86 21.04 -3.31
C LEU A 45 5.07 21.70 -2.62
N LEU A 46 6.20 21.00 -2.55
CA LEU A 46 7.44 21.48 -1.94
C LEU A 46 8.37 22.20 -2.92
N MET A 47 8.07 22.14 -4.23
CA MET A 47 8.74 22.87 -5.30
C MET A 47 8.00 24.16 -5.65
#